data_AF-A0A1I6XBU4-F1
#
_entry.id   AF-A0A1I6XBU4-F1
#
_cell.length_a   1.000
_cell.length_b   1.000
_cell.length_c   1.000
_cell.angle_alpha   90.00
_cell.angle_beta   90.00
_cell.angle_gamma   90.00
#
_symmetry.space_group_name_H-M   'P 1'
#
loop_
_entity.id
_entity.type
_entity.pdbx_description
1 polymer ?
#
loop_
_entity_poly.entity_id
_entity_poly.type
_entity_poly.pdbx_seq_one_letter_code
_entity_poly.pdbx_strand_id
1 'polypeptide(L)'
;MRETVLLLHVTAGTAGLLLGPLWLVARLRGRRGTAAAAAYLAAVAAVAATGCALALTAPGLGWLVVFGVLSAALAGAGALARERGWPHWPSLQPHLLGGSYIALTTGLLVAQTGNPLAWVLPALVGQLPIALAKRRMSAAAAVPA
;
A
#
# COMPACT_ATOMS: atom_id res chain seq x y z
N MET A 1 15.20 -3.93 -22.54
CA MET A 1 15.38 -3.74 -21.08
C MET A 1 14.26 -2.90 -20.46
N ARG A 2 14.03 -1.65 -20.88
CA ARG A 2 12.97 -0.78 -20.34
C ARG A 2 11.56 -1.40 -20.38
N GLU A 3 11.20 -2.02 -21.50
CA GLU A 3 9.89 -2.68 -21.65
C GLU A 3 9.69 -3.85 -20.69
N THR A 4 10.73 -4.65 -20.48
CA THR A 4 10.75 -5.72 -19.47
C THR A 4 10.52 -5.16 -18.07
N VAL A 5 11.19 -4.06 -17.70
CA VAL A 5 11.00 -3.41 -16.40
C VAL A 5 9.59 -2.84 -16.27
N LEU A 6 9.03 -2.28 -17.35
CA LEU A 6 7.65 -1.78 -17.37
C LEU A 6 6.64 -2.91 -17.16
N LEU A 7 6.79 -4.05 -17.85
CA LEU A 7 5.94 -5.22 -17.66
C LEU A 7 6.02 -5.75 -16.23
N LEU A 8 7.22 -5.81 -15.65
CA LEU A 8 7.40 -6.20 -14.25
C LEU A 8 6.73 -5.20 -13.30
N HIS A 9 6.86 -3.90 -13.57
CA HIS A 9 6.24 -2.85 -12.76
C HIS A 9 4.72 -2.95 -12.78
N VAL A 10 4.13 -3.12 -13.98
CA VAL A 10 2.68 -3.25 -14.16
C VAL A 10 2.18 -4.52 -13.48
N THR A 11 2.81 -5.67 -13.72
CA THR A 11 2.39 -6.93 -13.10
C THR A 11 2.50 -6.91 -11.58
N ALA A 12 3.59 -6.34 -11.03
CA ALA A 12 3.73 -6.13 -9.58
C ALA A 12 2.68 -5.15 -9.03
N GLY A 13 2.40 -4.06 -9.74
CA GLY A 13 1.37 -3.08 -9.37
C GLY A 13 -0.01 -3.70 -9.34
N THR A 14 -0.38 -4.46 -10.37
CA THR A 14 -1.63 -5.20 -10.43
C THR A 14 -1.72 -6.22 -9.29
N ALA A 15 -0.65 -6.98 -9.03
CA ALA A 15 -0.61 -7.91 -7.91
C ALA A 15 -0.85 -7.19 -6.57
N GLY A 16 -0.16 -6.07 -6.31
CA GLY A 16 -0.36 -5.27 -5.09
C GLY A 16 -1.79 -4.76 -4.93
N LEU A 17 -2.38 -4.25 -6.02
CA LEU A 17 -3.77 -3.75 -6.04
C LEU A 17 -4.81 -4.85 -5.82
N LEU A 18 -4.54 -6.10 -6.20
CA LEU A 18 -5.43 -7.22 -5.94
C LEU A 18 -5.21 -7.81 -4.54
N LEU A 19 -3.96 -7.94 -4.10
CA LEU A 19 -3.59 -8.57 -2.84
C LEU A 19 -4.02 -7.75 -1.62
N GLY A 20 -4.01 -6.41 -1.70
CA GLY A 20 -4.50 -5.53 -0.63
C GLY A 20 -5.96 -5.79 -0.24
N PRO A 21 -6.92 -5.69 -1.18
CA PRO A 21 -8.32 -6.03 -0.95
C PRO A 21 -8.54 -7.49 -0.57
N LEU A 22 -7.83 -8.43 -1.21
CA LEU A 22 -7.94 -9.86 -0.86
C LEU A 22 -7.53 -10.12 0.59
N TRP A 23 -6.44 -9.49 1.05
CA TRP A 23 -6.01 -9.56 2.43
C TRP A 23 -7.06 -8.97 3.39
N LEU A 24 -7.62 -7.80 3.05
CA LEU A 24 -8.68 -7.16 3.83
C LEU A 24 -9.92 -8.06 3.93
N VAL A 25 -10.38 -8.63 2.81
CA VAL A 25 -11.53 -9.55 2.78
C VAL A 25 -11.25 -10.81 3.61
N ALA A 26 -10.05 -11.38 3.52
CA ALA A 26 -9.67 -12.52 4.36
C ALA A 26 -9.76 -12.17 5.85
N ARG A 27 -9.30 -10.98 6.25
CA ARG A 27 -9.38 -10.49 7.63
C ARG A 27 -10.82 -10.27 8.09
N LEU A 28 -11.67 -9.71 7.24
CA LEU A 28 -13.10 -9.54 7.53
C LEU A 28 -13.82 -10.88 7.71
N ARG A 29 -13.34 -11.95 7.06
CA ARG A 29 -13.81 -13.33 7.23
C ARG A 29 -13.16 -14.07 8.40
N GLY A 30 -12.44 -13.38 9.28
CA GLY A 30 -11.77 -13.97 10.44
C GLY A 30 -10.48 -14.75 10.13
N ARG A 31 -10.00 -14.75 8.87
CA ARG A 31 -8.75 -15.42 8.49
C ARG A 31 -7.57 -14.49 8.71
N ARG A 32 -6.41 -15.05 9.10
CA ARG A 32 -5.18 -14.25 9.30
C ARG A 32 -4.69 -13.57 8.02
N GLY A 33 -4.80 -14.26 6.88
CA GLY A 33 -4.40 -13.72 5.57
C GLY A 33 -2.89 -13.50 5.42
N THR A 34 -2.05 -14.20 6.19
CA THR A 34 -0.59 -13.97 6.25
C THR A 34 0.10 -14.07 4.89
N ALA A 35 -0.27 -15.07 4.07
CA ALA A 35 0.28 -15.22 2.73
C ALA A 35 -0.05 -14.02 1.82
N ALA A 36 -1.30 -13.52 1.86
CA ALA A 36 -1.70 -12.35 1.09
C ALA A 36 -1.01 -11.07 1.56
N ALA A 37 -0.78 -10.91 2.87
CA ALA A 37 -0.03 -9.79 3.42
C ALA A 37 1.45 -9.81 2.99
N ALA A 38 2.10 -10.97 3.06
CA ALA A 38 3.49 -11.12 2.61
C ALA A 38 3.61 -10.88 1.10
N ALA A 39 2.69 -11.44 0.30
CA ALA A 39 2.65 -11.22 -1.14
C ALA A 39 2.39 -9.75 -1.49
N TYR A 40 1.52 -9.05 -0.74
CA TYR A 40 1.31 -7.61 -0.89
C TYR A 40 2.61 -6.85 -0.65
N LEU A 41 3.30 -7.10 0.46
CA LEU A 41 4.59 -6.45 0.77
C LEU A 41 5.63 -6.69 -0.32
N ALA A 42 5.74 -7.93 -0.81
CA ALA A 42 6.64 -8.27 -1.91
C ALA A 42 6.27 -7.51 -3.20
N ALA A 43 4.98 -7.42 -3.53
CA ALA A 43 4.50 -6.66 -4.68
C ALA A 43 4.83 -5.16 -4.56
N VAL A 44 4.60 -4.55 -3.39
CA VAL A 44 4.94 -3.13 -3.16
C VAL A 44 6.44 -2.89 -3.27
N ALA A 45 7.27 -3.78 -2.71
CA ALA A 45 8.72 -3.68 -2.84
C ALA A 45 9.17 -3.79 -4.31
N ALA A 46 8.58 -4.72 -5.07
CA ALA A 46 8.83 -4.86 -6.50
C ALA A 46 8.40 -3.62 -7.30
N VAL A 47 7.24 -3.03 -7.01
CA VAL A 47 6.78 -1.76 -7.60
C VAL A 47 7.77 -0.63 -7.30
N ALA A 48 8.25 -0.51 -6.07
CA ALA A 48 9.21 0.51 -5.68
C ALA A 48 10.53 0.35 -6.44
N ALA A 49 11.09 -0.86 -6.46
CA ALA A 49 12.35 -1.15 -7.15
C ALA A 49 12.25 -0.90 -8.67
N THR A 50 11.19 -1.40 -9.30
CA THR A 50 10.96 -1.21 -10.74
C THR A 50 10.62 0.24 -11.09
N GLY A 51 9.90 0.97 -10.23
CA GLY A 51 9.62 2.39 -10.40
C GLY A 51 10.89 3.24 -10.35
N CYS A 52 11.81 2.94 -9.43
CA CYS A 52 13.14 3.56 -9.39
C CYS A 52 13.93 3.27 -10.66
N ALA A 53 13.94 2.02 -11.12
CA ALA A 53 14.61 1.65 -12.37
C ALA A 53 14.02 2.39 -13.59
N LEU A 54 12.69 2.53 -13.67
CA LEU A 54 12.03 3.28 -14.75
C LEU A 54 12.39 4.77 -14.71
N ALA A 55 12.43 5.39 -13.52
CA ALA A 55 12.77 6.79 -13.35
C ALA A 55 14.19 7.13 -13.84
N LEU A 56 15.14 6.20 -13.70
CA LEU A 56 16.50 6.37 -14.23
C LEU A 56 16.56 6.33 -15.77
N THR A 57 15.56 5.73 -16.41
CA THR A 57 15.55 5.52 -17.87
C THR A 57 14.65 6.48 -18.64
N ALA A 58 13.86 7.31 -17.96
CA ALA A 58 12.91 8.21 -18.60
C ALA A 58 12.76 9.54 -17.82
N PRO A 59 13.13 10.69 -18.43
CA PRO A 59 12.86 12.01 -17.86
C PRO A 59 11.36 12.19 -17.64
N GLY A 60 10.98 12.77 -16.49
CA GLY A 60 9.57 13.01 -16.14
C GLY A 60 8.91 11.90 -15.31
N LEU A 61 9.57 10.76 -15.10
CA LEU A 61 9.09 9.68 -14.22
C LEU A 61 9.65 9.75 -12.79
N GLY A 62 10.38 10.81 -12.42
CA GLY A 62 10.98 10.95 -11.09
C GLY A 62 9.96 10.86 -9.94
N TRP A 63 8.70 11.20 -10.18
CA TRP A 63 7.63 11.05 -9.21
C TRP A 63 7.36 9.59 -8.82
N LEU A 64 7.64 8.61 -9.71
CA LEU A 64 7.50 7.18 -9.39
C LEU A 64 8.41 6.76 -8.24
N VAL A 65 9.59 7.37 -8.11
CA VAL A 65 10.52 7.12 -6.99
C VAL A 65 9.83 7.50 -5.68
N VAL A 66 9.26 8.70 -5.62
CA VAL A 66 8.61 9.21 -4.40
C VAL A 66 7.46 8.30 -3.99
N PHE A 67 6.57 7.94 -4.92
CA PHE A 67 5.43 7.07 -4.60
C PHE A 67 5.82 5.63 -4.32
N GLY A 68 6.80 5.08 -5.04
CA GLY A 68 7.31 3.73 -4.82
C GLY A 68 7.93 3.61 -3.43
N VAL A 69 8.86 4.51 -3.10
CA VAL A 69 9.54 4.54 -1.79
C VAL A 69 8.54 4.79 -0.67
N LEU A 70 7.64 5.76 -0.83
CA LEU A 70 6.61 6.05 0.18
C LEU A 70 5.70 4.83 0.40
N SER A 71 5.24 4.18 -0.67
CA SER A 71 4.40 2.98 -0.58
C SER A 71 5.10 1.86 0.17
N ALA A 72 6.38 1.60 -0.14
CA ALA A 72 7.19 0.56 0.49
C ALA A 72 7.49 0.87 1.96
N ALA A 73 7.88 2.11 2.28
CA ALA A 73 8.14 2.55 3.64
C ALA A 73 6.89 2.43 4.51
N LEU A 74 5.74 2.88 4.02
CA LEU A 74 4.45 2.77 4.71
C LEU A 74 4.03 1.30 4.90
N ALA A 75 4.17 0.46 3.87
CA ALA A 75 3.82 -0.95 3.97
C ALA A 75 4.68 -1.68 5.00
N GLY A 76 6.00 -1.49 4.92
CA GLY A 76 6.97 -2.07 5.83
C GLY A 76 6.77 -1.60 7.27
N ALA A 77 6.61 -0.29 7.49
CA ALA A 77 6.32 0.25 8.81
C ALA A 77 4.99 -0.27 9.37
N GLY A 78 3.96 -0.39 8.54
CA GLY A 78 2.66 -0.94 8.94
C GLY A 78 2.73 -2.41 9.36
N ALA A 79 3.52 -3.22 8.67
CA ALA A 79 3.78 -4.61 9.07
C ALA A 79 4.52 -4.67 10.42
N LEU A 80 5.58 -3.87 10.54
CA LEU A 80 6.45 -3.87 11.71
C LEU A 80 5.79 -3.29 12.96
N ALA A 81 4.88 -2.32 12.82
CA ALA A 81 4.23 -1.64 13.93
C ALA A 81 3.51 -2.60 14.88
N ARG A 82 2.83 -3.63 14.34
CA ARG A 82 2.18 -4.66 15.15
C ARG A 82 3.16 -5.72 15.61
N GLU A 83 4.05 -6.18 14.74
CA GLU A 83 5.00 -7.25 15.07
C GLU A 83 5.94 -6.86 16.22
N ARG A 84 6.38 -5.60 16.25
CA ARG A 84 7.23 -5.05 17.31
C ARG A 84 6.46 -4.37 18.43
N GLY A 85 5.13 -4.45 18.44
CA GLY A 85 4.28 -3.90 19.49
C GLY A 85 4.48 -2.40 19.74
N TRP A 86 4.59 -1.60 18.68
CA TRP A 86 4.80 -0.15 18.81
C TRP A 86 3.70 0.52 19.65
N PRO A 87 4.02 1.60 20.38
CA PRO A 87 3.01 2.41 21.05
C PRO A 87 1.95 2.85 20.03
N HIS A 88 0.67 2.69 20.37
CA HIS A 88 -0.46 3.04 19.49
C HIS A 88 -0.51 2.26 18.16
N TRP A 89 0.10 1.08 18.07
CA TRP A 89 0.01 0.21 16.87
C TRP A 89 -1.43 -0.01 16.34
N PRO A 90 -2.51 -0.08 17.16
CA PRO A 90 -3.86 -0.27 16.63
C PRO A 90 -4.34 0.91 15.78
N SER A 91 -3.82 2.11 16.04
CA SER A 91 -4.09 3.34 15.29
C SER A 91 -3.11 3.51 14.12
N LEU A 92 -1.83 3.19 14.33
CA LEU A 92 -0.77 3.36 13.34
C LEU A 92 -0.87 2.36 12.19
N GLN A 93 -1.03 1.06 12.49
CA GLN A 93 -1.01 0.02 11.46
C GLN A 93 -2.05 0.24 10.34
N PRO A 94 -3.34 0.53 10.64
CA PRO A 94 -4.32 0.82 9.58
C PRO A 94 -3.96 2.04 8.73
N HIS A 95 -3.39 3.07 9.35
CA HIS A 95 -3.02 4.29 8.64
C HIS A 95 -1.82 4.06 7.72
N LEU A 96 -0.80 3.34 8.19
CA LEU A 96 0.39 3.00 7.41
C LEU A 96 0.05 2.06 6.24
N LEU A 97 -0.68 0.96 6.50
CA LEU A 97 -1.05 0.02 5.45
C LEU A 97 -2.07 0.63 4.47
N GLY A 98 -3.05 1.39 4.97
CA GLY A 98 -3.99 2.11 4.12
C GLY A 98 -3.31 3.18 3.28
N GLY A 99 -2.37 3.94 3.87
CA GLY A 99 -1.57 4.94 3.15
C GLY A 99 -0.71 4.33 2.05
N SER A 100 -0.10 3.17 2.29
CA SER A 100 0.62 2.41 1.26
C SER A 100 -0.28 2.08 0.06
N TYR A 101 -1.49 1.58 0.32
CA TYR A 101 -2.45 1.23 -0.72
C TYR A 101 -2.97 2.46 -1.49
N ILE A 102 -3.22 3.56 -0.77
CA ILE A 102 -3.58 4.86 -1.36
C ILE A 102 -2.48 5.32 -2.30
N ALA A 103 -1.21 5.28 -1.88
CA ALA A 103 -0.09 5.71 -2.70
C ALA A 103 0.05 4.88 -3.99
N LEU A 104 -0.12 3.55 -3.93
CA LEU A 104 -0.18 2.70 -5.13
C LEU A 104 -1.33 3.08 -6.06
N THR A 105 -2.52 3.28 -5.49
CA THR A 105 -3.72 3.63 -6.26
C THR A 105 -3.57 5.00 -6.93
N THR A 106 -3.04 5.99 -6.20
CA THR A 106 -2.70 7.31 -6.75
C THR A 106 -1.71 7.17 -7.90
N GLY A 107 -0.63 6.38 -7.74
CA GLY A 107 0.35 6.16 -8.78
C GLY A 107 -0.26 5.58 -10.07
N LEU A 108 -1.14 4.59 -9.92
CA LEU A 108 -1.90 4.05 -11.06
C LEU A 108 -2.77 5.14 -11.73
N LEU A 109 -3.61 5.83 -10.96
CA LEU A 109 -4.58 6.77 -11.53
C LEU A 109 -3.90 7.96 -12.20
N VAL A 110 -2.83 8.49 -11.60
CA VAL A 110 -2.03 9.57 -12.18
C VAL A 110 -1.38 9.11 -13.49
N ALA A 111 -0.78 7.92 -13.51
CA ALA A 111 -0.16 7.38 -14.72
C ALA A 111 -1.16 7.12 -15.85
N GLN A 112 -2.38 6.70 -15.53
CA GLN A 112 -3.40 6.34 -16.53
C GLN A 112 -4.21 7.54 -17.04
N THR A 113 -4.49 8.52 -16.18
CA THR A 113 -5.45 9.59 -16.51
C THR A 113 -4.81 10.95 -16.70
N GLY A 114 -3.67 11.23 -16.05
CA GLY A 114 -3.11 12.59 -15.96
C GLY A 114 -4.01 13.62 -15.26
N ASN A 115 -5.16 13.20 -14.70
CA ASN A 115 -6.13 14.11 -14.11
C ASN A 115 -5.63 14.60 -12.74
N PRO A 116 -5.63 15.92 -12.45
CA PRO A 116 -5.19 16.44 -11.15
C PRO A 116 -5.99 15.87 -9.97
N LEU A 117 -7.25 15.47 -10.16
CA LEU A 117 -8.07 14.84 -9.11
C LEU A 117 -7.52 13.48 -8.67
N ALA A 118 -6.78 12.78 -9.53
CA ALA A 118 -6.16 11.48 -9.20
C ALA A 118 -5.16 11.57 -8.04
N TRP A 119 -4.63 12.77 -7.75
CA TRP A 119 -3.73 13.02 -6.63
C TRP A 119 -4.41 13.01 -5.27
N VAL A 120 -5.70 13.36 -5.22
CA VAL A 120 -6.41 13.63 -3.96
C VAL A 120 -7.51 12.62 -3.69
N LEU A 121 -8.21 12.16 -4.74
CA LEU A 121 -9.37 11.28 -4.60
C LEU A 121 -9.06 9.98 -3.85
N PRO A 122 -7.97 9.24 -4.13
CA PRO A 122 -7.67 8.01 -3.39
C PRO A 122 -7.48 8.25 -1.90
N ALA A 123 -6.82 9.36 -1.54
CA ALA A 123 -6.58 9.72 -0.15
C ALA A 123 -7.87 10.05 0.59
N LEU A 124 -8.78 10.81 -0.04
CA LEU A 124 -10.09 11.16 0.51
C LEU A 124 -10.97 9.92 0.70
N VAL A 125 -11.10 9.10 -0.34
CA VAL A 125 -11.90 7.86 -0.29
C VAL A 125 -11.34 6.89 0.75
N GLY A 126 -10.02 6.79 0.85
CA GLY A 126 -9.34 5.90 1.77
C GLY A 126 -9.44 6.30 3.25
N GLN A 127 -9.77 7.55 3.59
CA GLN A 127 -9.88 7.96 5.00
C GLN A 127 -10.97 7.19 5.76
N LEU A 128 -12.11 6.93 5.12
CA LEU A 128 -13.23 6.25 5.76
C LEU A 128 -12.89 4.81 6.19
N PRO A 129 -12.41 3.91 5.30
CA PRO A 129 -12.04 2.56 5.71
C PRO A 129 -10.88 2.55 6.72
N ILE A 130 -9.93 3.48 6.63
CA ILE A 130 -8.85 3.63 7.61
C ILE A 130 -9.44 3.99 8.99
N ALA A 131 -10.31 4.99 9.08
CA ALA A 131 -10.93 5.40 10.33
C ALA A 131 -11.74 4.26 10.99
N LEU A 132 -12.49 3.50 10.19
CA LEU A 132 -13.23 2.34 10.67
C LEU A 132 -12.30 1.23 11.18
N ALA A 133 -11.21 0.95 10.46
CA ALA A 133 -10.22 -0.03 10.87
C ALA A 133 -9.53 0.37 12.19
N LYS A 134 -9.16 1.65 12.34
CA LYS A 134 -8.60 2.19 13.59
C LYS A 134 -9.55 1.99 14.77
N ARG A 135 -10.82 2.35 14.62
CA ARG A 135 -11.84 2.16 15.67
C ARG A 135 -11.98 0.70 16.08
N ARG A 136 -12.06 -0.21 15.10
CA ARG A 136 -12.18 -1.66 15.34
C ARG A 136 -10.96 -2.23 16.08
N MET A 137 -9.75 -1.84 15.67
CA MET A 137 -8.52 -2.36 16.26
C MET A 137 -8.27 -1.81 17.66
N SER A 138 -8.57 -0.54 17.91
CA SER A 138 -8.50 0.04 19.25
C SER A 138 -9.51 -0.62 20.20
N ALA A 139 -10.74 -0.88 19.75
CA ALA A 139 -11.74 -1.59 20.55
C ALA A 139 -11.29 -3.02 20.90
N ALA A 140 -10.74 -3.75 19.93
CA ALA A 140 -10.24 -5.11 20.16
C ALA A 140 -9.01 -5.14 21.10
N ALA A 141 -8.17 -4.10 21.09
CA ALA A 141 -7.01 -4.00 21.97
C ALA A 141 -7.36 -3.59 23.42
N ALA A 142 -8.55 -3.01 23.64
CA ALA A 142 -9.00 -2.56 24.96
C ALA A 142 -9.71 -3.65 25.78
N VAL A 143 -10.08 -4.77 25.16
CA VAL A 143 -10.67 -5.92 25.87
C VAL A 143 -9.52 -6.77 26.45
N PRO A 144 -9.36 -6.84 27.79
CA PRO A 144 -8.37 -7.73 28.39
C PRO A 144 -8.73 -9.20 28.07
N ALA A 145 -7.71 -9.99 27.77
CA ALA A 145 -7.82 -11.42 27.46
C ALA A 145 -8.20 -12.26 28.69
#